data_AF-A0A353VUX0-F1
#
_entry.id   AF-A0A353VUX0-F1
#
_cell.length_a   1.000
_cell.length_b   1.000
_cell.length_c   1.000
_cell.angle_alpha   90.00
_cell.angle_beta   90.00
_cell.angle_gamma   90.00
#
_symmetry.space_group_name_H-M   'P 1'
#
loop_
_entity.id
_entity.type
_entity.pdbx_description
1 polymer ?
#
loop_
_entity_poly.entity_id
_entity_poly.type
_entity_poly.pdbx_seq_one_letter_code
_entity_poly.pdbx_strand_id
1 'polypeptide(L)'
;LDIGGRFDHESNDPSNASEITNDMYSISSGLAWDVNETTEVGITIGRSQRGPTAAELFSNGPHVATGTFEIGVSTLDIETTNSLDLILNKTYENLELNLTLFTNYAEDFVFLQGQDLDGDGAIDEVNETNTGSGEFQLLQYNQDDLFMYGLEASLDINLYKGNNGRLDLNLFGDYVRAELDDEGNLARISPARFGSGLNYSYKKLSTGIDFTNVFAQKDNSSLETDTDGYSVLNINANYNLLSGKQDLNIFLKATNIMDEDGRLHTSFIKDRAPIMGRSLMIGFQVNF
;
A
#
# COMPACT_ATOMS: atom_id res chain seq x y z
N LEU A 1 -16.15 20.00 -10.97
CA LEU A 1 -15.26 19.78 -12.12
C LEU A 1 -13.98 20.52 -11.78
N ASP A 2 -12.94 19.76 -11.56
CA ASP A 2 -11.64 20.26 -11.16
C ASP A 2 -10.61 19.75 -12.16
N ILE A 3 -9.70 20.62 -12.58
CA ILE A 3 -8.68 20.32 -13.59
C ILE A 3 -7.33 20.76 -13.03
N GLY A 4 -6.33 19.88 -13.12
CA GLY A 4 -4.96 20.12 -12.71
C GLY A 4 -3.98 19.84 -13.84
N GLY A 5 -2.87 20.58 -13.87
CA GLY A 5 -1.79 20.36 -14.82
C GLY A 5 -0.44 20.67 -14.19
N ARG A 6 0.60 19.93 -14.58
CA ARG A 6 1.95 20.06 -14.06
C ARG A 6 2.97 19.83 -15.18
N PHE A 7 4.05 20.62 -15.15
CA PHE A 7 5.26 20.42 -15.93
C PHE A 7 6.42 20.28 -14.97
N ASP A 8 7.28 19.30 -15.19
CA ASP A 8 8.49 19.07 -14.43
C ASP A 8 9.69 18.93 -15.37
N HIS A 9 10.81 19.49 -14.96
CA HIS A 9 12.11 19.28 -15.57
C HIS A 9 13.03 18.66 -14.52
N GLU A 10 13.61 17.51 -14.83
CA GLU A 10 14.51 16.77 -13.97
C GLU A 10 15.85 16.55 -14.68
N SER A 11 16.96 16.66 -13.94
CA SER A 11 18.30 16.33 -14.41
C SER A 11 19.00 15.46 -13.36
N ASN A 12 19.54 14.34 -13.81
CA ASN A 12 20.41 13.45 -13.06
C ASN A 12 21.83 13.52 -13.65
N ASP A 13 22.75 14.21 -12.96
CA ASP A 13 24.14 14.45 -13.37
C ASP A 13 25.13 13.72 -12.44
N PRO A 14 25.36 12.40 -12.63
CA PRO A 14 26.30 11.64 -11.81
C PRO A 14 27.75 11.93 -12.22
N SER A 15 28.67 11.92 -11.25
CA SER A 15 30.10 12.18 -11.50
C SER A 15 30.81 11.15 -12.41
N ASN A 16 30.20 9.99 -12.64
CA ASN A 16 30.79 8.82 -13.30
C ASN A 16 29.96 8.28 -14.48
N ALA A 17 28.92 8.99 -14.91
CA ALA A 17 28.13 8.65 -16.11
C ALA A 17 27.65 9.93 -16.81
N SER A 18 26.98 9.77 -17.95
CA SER A 18 26.40 10.92 -18.67
C SER A 18 25.18 11.47 -17.93
N GLU A 19 24.99 12.78 -18.00
CA GLU A 19 23.76 13.45 -17.54
C GLU A 19 22.54 12.92 -18.31
N ILE A 20 21.45 12.67 -17.58
CA ILE A 20 20.14 12.30 -18.13
C ILE A 20 19.12 13.35 -17.69
N THR A 21 18.41 13.93 -18.66
CA THR A 21 17.40 14.98 -18.42
C THR A 21 16.04 14.57 -18.93
N ASN A 22 14.99 14.80 -18.14
CA ASN A 22 13.62 14.45 -18.47
C ASN A 22 12.70 15.66 -18.34
N ASP A 23 11.88 15.89 -19.36
CA ASP A 23 10.78 16.85 -19.37
C ASP A 23 9.46 16.08 -19.31
N MET A 24 8.67 16.33 -18.26
CA MET A 24 7.47 15.56 -17.94
C MET A 24 6.25 16.45 -17.88
N TYR A 25 5.12 15.91 -18.35
CA TYR A 25 3.84 16.60 -18.39
C TYR A 25 2.75 15.73 -17.78
N SER A 26 2.02 16.28 -16.81
CA SER A 26 0.91 15.59 -16.17
C SER A 26 -0.36 16.45 -16.22
N ILE A 27 -1.50 15.80 -16.41
CA ILE A 27 -2.82 16.43 -16.43
C ILE A 27 -3.84 15.53 -15.75
N SER A 28 -4.76 16.12 -15.00
CA SER A 28 -5.86 15.38 -14.37
C SER A 28 -7.16 16.18 -14.41
N SER A 29 -8.27 15.47 -14.40
CA SER A 29 -9.61 16.04 -14.36
C SER A 29 -10.53 15.17 -13.51
N GLY A 30 -11.31 15.80 -12.64
CA GLY A 30 -12.26 15.13 -11.75
C GLY A 30 -13.65 15.74 -11.84
N LEU A 31 -14.68 14.90 -11.84
CA LEU A 31 -16.08 15.30 -11.77
C LEU A 31 -16.77 14.53 -10.65
N ALA A 32 -17.32 15.26 -9.68
CA ALA A 32 -18.25 14.73 -8.68
C ALA A 32 -19.67 15.19 -8.98
N TRP A 33 -20.63 14.31 -8.76
CA TRP A 33 -22.06 14.56 -8.96
C TRP A 33 -22.87 14.03 -7.77
N ASP A 34 -23.50 14.95 -7.05
CA ASP A 34 -24.58 14.67 -6.11
C ASP A 34 -25.82 14.16 -6.86
N VAL A 35 -25.99 12.84 -6.92
CA VAL A 35 -27.17 12.20 -7.52
C VAL A 35 -28.43 12.54 -6.71
N ASN A 36 -28.26 12.67 -5.39
CA ASN A 36 -29.25 13.14 -4.42
C ASN A 36 -28.55 13.54 -3.11
N GLU A 37 -29.30 13.96 -2.09
CA GLU A 37 -28.78 14.40 -0.78
C GLU A 37 -27.96 13.34 -0.01
N THR A 38 -27.98 12.08 -0.44
CA THR A 38 -27.39 10.93 0.25
C THR A 38 -26.37 10.17 -0.59
N THR A 39 -26.19 10.52 -1.86
CA THR A 39 -25.36 9.75 -2.81
C THR A 39 -24.63 10.69 -3.76
N GLU A 40 -23.31 10.58 -3.74
CA GLU A 40 -22.39 11.25 -4.66
C GLU A 40 -21.66 10.18 -5.49
N VAL A 41 -21.54 10.44 -6.79
CA VAL A 41 -20.71 9.64 -7.71
C VAL A 41 -19.61 10.51 -8.27
N GLY A 42 -18.40 10.01 -8.28
CA GLY A 42 -17.22 10.66 -8.83
C GLY A 42 -16.60 9.88 -9.98
N ILE A 43 -15.99 10.61 -10.91
CA ILE A 43 -15.05 10.07 -11.88
C ILE A 43 -13.80 10.94 -11.90
N THR A 44 -12.64 10.30 -11.84
CA THR A 44 -11.35 10.97 -12.00
C THR A 44 -10.60 10.32 -13.15
N ILE A 45 -10.01 11.14 -14.01
CA ILE A 45 -9.10 10.68 -15.07
C ILE A 45 -7.78 11.43 -14.93
N GLY A 46 -6.68 10.73 -15.15
CA GLY A 46 -5.35 11.29 -15.05
C GLY A 46 -4.42 10.77 -16.15
N ARG A 47 -3.48 11.61 -16.55
CA ARG A 47 -2.24 11.20 -17.20
C ARG A 47 -1.09 11.79 -16.40
N SER A 48 -0.18 10.95 -15.93
CA SER A 48 0.99 11.37 -15.16
C SER A 48 2.26 10.77 -15.73
N GLN A 49 3.34 11.53 -15.66
CA GLN A 49 4.66 11.10 -16.10
C GLN A 49 5.65 11.13 -14.95
N ARG A 50 6.55 10.16 -14.93
CA ARG A 50 7.61 10.02 -13.93
C ARG A 50 8.93 9.66 -14.62
N GLY A 51 9.96 10.43 -14.34
CA GLY A 51 11.31 10.16 -14.80
C GLY A 51 11.93 9.04 -13.96
N PRO A 52 12.87 8.27 -14.53
CA PRO A 52 13.70 7.36 -13.76
C PRO A 52 14.55 8.14 -12.75
N THR A 53 14.56 7.65 -11.52
CA THR A 53 15.38 8.16 -10.43
C THR A 53 16.85 7.78 -10.63
N ALA A 54 17.76 8.50 -9.96
CA ALA A 54 19.18 8.15 -9.96
C ALA A 54 19.47 6.71 -9.51
N ALA A 55 18.66 6.14 -8.61
CA ALA A 55 18.81 4.75 -8.17
C ALA A 55 18.43 3.77 -9.30
N GLU A 56 17.31 4.01 -9.98
CA GLU A 56 16.86 3.23 -11.15
C GLU A 56 17.89 3.29 -12.29
N LEU A 57 18.53 4.45 -12.49
CA LEU A 57 19.48 4.66 -13.58
C LEU A 57 20.89 4.14 -13.30
N PHE A 58 21.38 4.29 -12.06
CA PHE A 58 22.81 4.20 -11.76
C PHE A 58 23.18 3.33 -10.55
N SER A 59 22.21 2.66 -9.90
CA SER A 59 22.55 1.69 -8.85
C SER A 59 23.45 0.58 -9.39
N ASN A 60 24.43 0.17 -8.59
CA ASN A 60 25.28 -0.99 -8.88
C ASN A 60 25.97 -1.41 -7.57
N GLY A 61 25.19 -1.95 -6.65
CA GLY A 61 25.71 -2.26 -5.31
C GLY A 61 24.71 -2.90 -4.36
N PRO A 62 25.19 -3.33 -3.19
CA PRO A 62 24.35 -3.94 -2.18
C PRO A 62 23.44 -2.89 -1.50
N HIS A 63 22.16 -3.22 -1.38
CA HIS A 63 21.19 -2.54 -0.55
C HIS A 63 20.88 -3.41 0.68
N VAL A 64 21.65 -3.17 1.75
CA VAL A 64 21.69 -4.05 2.94
C VAL A 64 20.34 -4.20 3.64
N ALA A 65 19.50 -3.16 3.63
CA ALA A 65 18.21 -3.18 4.33
C ALA A 65 17.18 -4.14 3.70
N THR A 66 17.27 -4.35 2.39
CA THR A 66 16.41 -5.28 1.63
C THR A 66 17.10 -6.61 1.37
N GLY A 67 18.42 -6.71 1.60
CA GLY A 67 19.19 -7.90 1.30
C GLY A 67 19.33 -8.14 -0.20
N THR A 68 19.42 -7.05 -0.98
CA THR A 68 19.47 -7.09 -2.45
C THR A 68 20.79 -6.51 -2.95
N PHE A 69 21.21 -6.90 -4.15
CA PHE A 69 22.21 -6.21 -4.94
C PHE A 69 21.48 -5.65 -6.16
N GLU A 70 21.46 -4.33 -6.29
CA GLU A 70 20.60 -3.64 -7.26
C GLU A 70 21.44 -3.08 -8.40
N ILE A 71 21.02 -3.41 -9.63
CA ILE A 71 21.61 -2.95 -10.88
C ILE A 71 20.63 -2.02 -11.59
N GLY A 72 21.05 -0.78 -11.78
CA GLY A 72 20.36 0.25 -12.53
C GLY A 72 20.60 0.16 -14.04
N VAL A 73 19.73 0.80 -14.79
CA VAL A 73 19.76 0.83 -16.26
C VAL A 73 19.69 2.28 -16.73
N SER A 74 20.78 2.77 -17.34
CA SER A 74 20.88 4.17 -17.75
C SER A 74 20.07 4.53 -19.00
N THR A 75 19.39 3.54 -19.60
CA THR A 75 18.59 3.70 -20.82
C THR A 75 17.09 3.67 -20.54
N LEU A 76 16.68 3.79 -19.28
CA LEU A 76 15.26 3.84 -18.92
C LEU A 76 14.61 5.12 -19.46
N ASP A 77 13.41 4.97 -19.99
CA ASP A 77 12.58 6.07 -20.52
C ASP A 77 11.62 6.61 -19.45
N ILE A 78 10.86 7.66 -19.78
CA ILE A 78 9.85 8.26 -18.88
C ILE A 78 8.63 7.33 -18.78
N GLU A 79 8.32 6.90 -17.57
CA GLU A 79 7.09 6.15 -17.27
C GLU A 79 5.86 7.05 -17.44
N THR A 80 4.85 6.58 -18.18
CA THR A 80 3.62 7.32 -18.44
C THR A 80 2.40 6.52 -18.00
N THR A 81 1.74 6.96 -16.93
CA THR A 81 0.51 6.33 -16.42
C THR A 81 -0.74 7.09 -16.87
N ASN A 82 -1.75 6.36 -17.37
CA ASN A 82 -3.10 6.85 -17.56
C ASN A 82 -4.02 6.16 -16.53
N SER A 83 -4.73 6.95 -15.74
CA SER A 83 -5.56 6.47 -14.63
C SER A 83 -7.04 6.80 -14.84
N LEU A 84 -7.90 5.91 -14.35
CA LEU A 84 -9.34 6.10 -14.25
C LEU A 84 -9.83 5.58 -12.90
N ASP A 85 -10.48 6.46 -12.13
CA ASP A 85 -11.14 6.14 -10.88
C ASP A 85 -12.64 6.40 -10.98
N LEU A 86 -13.44 5.45 -10.46
CA LEU A 86 -14.87 5.59 -10.26
C LEU A 86 -15.15 5.54 -8.76
N ILE A 87 -15.80 6.58 -8.24
CA ILE A 87 -16.01 6.79 -6.81
C ILE A 87 -17.52 6.79 -6.53
N LEU A 88 -17.92 6.13 -5.46
CA LEU A 88 -19.27 6.17 -4.92
C LEU A 88 -19.20 6.47 -3.43
N ASN A 89 -19.74 7.61 -3.04
CA ASN A 89 -19.93 8.00 -1.64
C ASN A 89 -21.41 7.98 -1.33
N LYS A 90 -21.81 7.29 -0.26
CA LYS A 90 -23.21 7.23 0.16
C LYS A 90 -23.35 7.38 1.66
N THR A 91 -24.08 8.41 2.08
CA THR A 91 -24.38 8.69 3.48
C THR A 91 -25.89 8.68 3.66
N TYR A 92 -26.41 7.65 4.31
CA TYR A 92 -27.85 7.48 4.53
C TYR A 92 -28.14 7.10 5.98
N GLU A 93 -28.79 8.01 6.71
CA GLU A 93 -29.14 7.87 8.13
C GLU A 93 -27.94 7.53 9.02
N ASN A 94 -27.77 6.25 9.34
CA ASN A 94 -26.75 5.70 10.21
C ASN A 94 -25.65 4.95 9.44
N LEU A 95 -25.67 5.00 8.11
CA LEU A 95 -24.77 4.31 7.20
C LEU A 95 -23.92 5.30 6.40
N GLU A 96 -22.63 5.01 6.29
CA GLU A 96 -21.67 5.67 5.42
C GLU A 96 -20.92 4.61 4.61
N LEU A 97 -21.00 4.68 3.28
CA LEU A 97 -20.36 3.77 2.34
C LEU A 97 -19.44 4.57 1.42
N ASN A 98 -18.19 4.12 1.31
CA ASN A 98 -17.25 4.60 0.31
C ASN A 98 -16.81 3.42 -0.56
N LEU A 99 -16.84 3.58 -1.88
CA LEU A 99 -16.38 2.58 -2.83
C LEU A 99 -15.59 3.29 -3.93
N THR A 100 -14.38 2.80 -4.17
CA THR A 100 -13.54 3.24 -5.29
C THR A 100 -13.21 2.02 -6.14
N LEU A 101 -13.43 2.14 -7.44
CA LEU A 101 -12.92 1.22 -8.46
C LEU A 101 -11.87 1.96 -9.27
N PHE A 102 -10.72 1.36 -9.50
CA PHE A 102 -9.63 2.01 -10.23
C PHE A 102 -9.01 1.10 -11.28
N THR A 103 -8.48 1.73 -12.33
CA THR A 103 -7.63 1.09 -13.34
C THR A 103 -6.53 2.06 -13.77
N ASN A 104 -5.35 1.52 -13.97
CA ASN A 104 -4.16 2.24 -14.42
C ASN A 104 -3.51 1.44 -15.55
N TYR A 105 -3.14 2.14 -16.62
CA TYR A 105 -2.25 1.60 -17.64
C TYR A 105 -1.00 2.48 -17.68
N ALA A 106 0.15 1.90 -17.38
CA ALA A 106 1.43 2.57 -17.38
C ALA A 106 2.31 2.04 -18.51
N GLU A 107 2.67 2.93 -19.42
CA GLU A 107 3.68 2.69 -20.45
C GLU A 107 5.07 2.86 -19.82
N ASP A 108 6.01 1.99 -20.19
CA ASP A 108 7.40 2.04 -19.70
C ASP A 108 7.50 2.04 -18.15
N PHE A 109 6.70 1.21 -17.48
CA PHE A 109 6.70 1.07 -16.03
C PHE A 109 8.03 0.52 -15.55
N VAL A 110 8.73 1.27 -14.70
CA VAL A 110 10.02 0.83 -14.15
C VAL A 110 9.80 -0.06 -12.93
N PHE A 111 10.33 -1.27 -12.96
CA PHE A 111 10.25 -2.21 -11.83
C PHE A 111 11.58 -2.92 -11.60
N LEU A 112 11.73 -3.46 -10.39
CA LEU A 112 12.93 -4.16 -9.95
C LEU A 112 12.68 -5.67 -9.94
N GLN A 113 13.40 -6.40 -10.78
CA GLN A 113 13.18 -7.83 -11.06
C GLN A 113 14.38 -8.69 -10.64
N GLY A 114 14.09 -9.87 -10.06
CA GLY A 114 15.11 -10.86 -9.73
C GLY A 114 15.75 -11.46 -10.99
N GLN A 115 17.04 -11.77 -10.91
CA GLN A 115 17.79 -12.41 -11.98
C GLN A 115 18.02 -13.89 -11.65
N ASP A 116 17.83 -14.74 -12.66
CA ASP A 116 18.13 -16.17 -12.65
C ASP A 116 19.09 -16.43 -13.83
N LEU A 117 20.39 -16.18 -13.62
CA LEU A 117 21.41 -16.25 -14.66
C LEU A 117 21.85 -17.69 -14.94
N ASP A 118 21.67 -18.62 -13.99
CA ASP A 118 22.03 -20.03 -14.14
C ASP A 118 20.86 -20.93 -14.57
N GLY A 119 19.64 -20.41 -14.54
CA GLY A 119 18.41 -21.04 -15.05
C GLY A 119 17.86 -22.11 -14.13
N ASP A 120 18.15 -22.05 -12.82
CA ASP A 120 17.69 -23.04 -11.84
C ASP A 120 16.27 -22.76 -11.29
N GLY A 121 15.68 -21.61 -11.66
CA GLY A 121 14.35 -21.17 -11.24
C GLY A 121 14.34 -20.45 -9.89
N ALA A 122 15.49 -20.04 -9.36
CA ALA A 122 15.62 -19.22 -8.17
C ALA A 122 16.35 -17.90 -8.47
N ILE A 123 16.18 -16.92 -7.59
CA ILE A 123 16.93 -15.66 -7.69
C ILE A 123 18.39 -15.92 -7.28
N ASP A 124 19.33 -15.48 -8.11
CA ASP A 124 20.75 -15.54 -7.82
C ASP A 124 21.12 -14.74 -6.55
N GLU A 125 21.97 -15.30 -5.70
CA GLU A 125 22.53 -14.59 -4.55
C GLU A 125 24.02 -14.27 -4.77
N VAL A 126 24.38 -12.99 -4.66
CA VAL A 126 25.72 -12.47 -4.94
C VAL A 126 26.36 -11.80 -3.71
N ASN A 127 27.69 -11.71 -3.72
CA ASN A 127 28.44 -10.96 -2.71
C ASN A 127 28.38 -9.45 -2.95
N GLU A 128 28.90 -8.67 -2.01
CA GLU A 128 28.91 -7.19 -2.05
C GLU A 128 29.59 -6.56 -3.29
N THR A 129 30.34 -7.35 -4.05
CA THR A 129 31.05 -6.91 -5.27
C THR A 129 30.47 -7.48 -6.56
N ASN A 130 29.42 -8.30 -6.48
CA ASN A 130 28.85 -9.03 -7.62
C ASN A 130 29.91 -9.83 -8.42
N THR A 131 30.84 -10.49 -7.73
CA THR A 131 31.92 -11.30 -8.38
C THR A 131 31.82 -12.79 -8.07
N GLY A 132 30.81 -13.20 -7.29
CA GLY A 132 30.55 -14.57 -6.89
C GLY A 132 29.40 -14.62 -5.90
N SER A 133 29.07 -15.84 -5.47
CA SER A 133 27.93 -16.08 -4.58
C SER A 133 28.03 -15.36 -3.24
N GLY A 134 26.90 -14.93 -2.69
CA GLY A 134 26.85 -14.22 -1.41
C GLY A 134 25.46 -14.20 -0.78
N GLU A 135 25.12 -13.13 -0.07
CA GLU A 135 23.88 -13.03 0.74
C GLU A 135 22.83 -12.07 0.16
N PHE A 136 23.15 -11.40 -0.95
CA PHE A 136 22.31 -10.39 -1.58
C PHE A 136 21.60 -10.97 -2.81
N GLN A 137 20.28 -10.89 -2.86
CA GLN A 137 19.51 -11.26 -4.05
C GLN A 137 19.83 -10.30 -5.21
N LEU A 138 20.22 -10.84 -6.36
CA LEU A 138 20.57 -10.06 -7.54
C LEU A 138 19.30 -9.55 -8.23
N LEU A 139 19.09 -8.24 -8.20
CA LEU A 139 17.96 -7.59 -8.82
C LEU A 139 18.43 -6.55 -9.86
N GLN A 140 17.68 -6.43 -10.95
CA GLN A 140 17.94 -5.43 -11.98
C GLN A 140 16.66 -4.64 -12.28
N TYR A 141 16.81 -3.34 -12.49
CA TYR A 141 15.73 -2.50 -12.98
C TYR A 141 15.42 -2.82 -14.44
N ASN A 142 14.13 -2.98 -14.75
CA ASN A 142 13.62 -3.21 -16.10
C ASN A 142 12.41 -2.30 -16.36
N GLN A 143 11.98 -2.24 -17.62
CA GLN A 143 10.80 -1.53 -18.07
C GLN A 143 9.90 -2.44 -18.89
N ASP A 144 8.59 -2.35 -18.63
CA ASP A 144 7.53 -3.05 -19.37
C ASP A 144 6.22 -2.27 -19.19
N ASP A 145 5.22 -2.53 -20.02
CA ASP A 145 3.89 -1.96 -19.88
C ASP A 145 3.14 -2.65 -18.74
N LEU A 146 2.46 -1.88 -17.90
CA LEU A 146 1.73 -2.36 -16.73
C LEU A 146 0.24 -2.06 -16.85
N PHE A 147 -0.59 -3.09 -16.69
CA PHE A 147 -2.01 -2.96 -16.44
C PHE A 147 -2.35 -3.30 -14.99
N MET A 148 -2.88 -2.32 -14.26
CA MET A 148 -3.30 -2.46 -12.87
C MET A 148 -4.77 -2.12 -12.70
N TYR A 149 -5.48 -2.88 -11.88
CA TYR A 149 -6.86 -2.58 -11.51
C TYR A 149 -7.18 -3.08 -10.11
N GLY A 150 -8.20 -2.50 -9.51
CA GLY A 150 -8.58 -2.88 -8.16
C GLY A 150 -9.81 -2.17 -7.66
N LEU A 151 -10.08 -2.42 -6.38
CA LEU A 151 -11.15 -1.77 -5.64
C LEU A 151 -10.77 -1.58 -4.18
N GLU A 152 -11.35 -0.55 -3.59
CA GLU A 152 -11.34 -0.31 -2.16
C GLU A 152 -12.76 0.05 -1.72
N ALA A 153 -13.22 -0.56 -0.63
CA ALA A 153 -14.55 -0.30 -0.08
C ALA A 153 -14.49 -0.19 1.44
N SER A 154 -15.24 0.76 2.00
CA SER A 154 -15.48 0.90 3.43
C SER A 154 -16.96 1.13 3.71
N LEU A 155 -17.45 0.57 4.82
CA LEU A 155 -18.82 0.68 5.26
C LEU A 155 -18.85 0.88 6.78
N ASP A 156 -19.33 2.04 7.20
CA ASP A 156 -19.54 2.39 8.59
C ASP A 156 -21.03 2.43 8.90
N ILE A 157 -21.45 1.71 9.93
CA ILE A 157 -22.84 1.61 10.36
C ILE A 157 -22.93 1.88 11.85
N ASN A 158 -23.68 2.90 12.24
CA ASN A 158 -24.09 3.06 13.63
C ASN A 158 -25.22 2.06 13.96
N LEU A 159 -24.85 0.92 14.54
CA LEU A 159 -25.79 -0.15 14.92
C LEU A 159 -26.72 0.27 16.07
N TYR A 160 -26.23 1.09 16.98
CA TYR A 160 -27.01 1.60 18.11
C TYR A 160 -26.53 2.99 18.53
N LYS A 161 -27.48 3.85 18.87
CA LYS A 161 -27.23 5.13 19.54
C LYS A 161 -28.37 5.42 20.50
N GLY A 162 -28.04 5.54 21.78
CA GLY A 162 -29.03 5.84 22.82
C GLY A 162 -28.40 6.13 24.17
N ASN A 163 -29.22 6.09 25.22
CA ASN A 163 -28.79 6.39 26.59
C ASN A 163 -27.72 5.43 27.11
N ASN A 164 -27.63 4.24 26.52
CA ASN A 164 -26.68 3.20 26.92
C ASN A 164 -25.40 3.23 26.06
N GLY A 165 -25.15 4.30 25.31
CA GLY A 165 -23.95 4.49 24.51
C GLY A 165 -24.19 4.44 23.01
N ARG A 166 -23.10 4.28 22.27
CA ARG A 166 -23.05 4.21 20.82
C ARG A 166 -22.26 2.97 20.41
N LEU A 167 -22.80 2.18 19.49
CA LEU A 167 -22.17 1.01 18.90
C LEU A 167 -22.05 1.23 17.39
N ASP A 168 -20.84 1.15 16.87
CA ASP A 168 -20.53 1.33 15.45
C ASP A 168 -19.84 0.06 14.92
N LEU A 169 -20.29 -0.40 13.76
CA LEU A 169 -19.66 -1.45 12.98
C LEU A 169 -18.95 -0.79 11.80
N ASN A 170 -17.66 -1.06 11.66
CA ASN A 170 -16.87 -0.73 10.48
C ASN A 170 -16.59 -2.02 9.72
N LEU A 171 -16.72 -1.99 8.41
CA LEU A 171 -16.26 -3.05 7.50
C LEU A 171 -15.39 -2.40 6.43
N PHE A 172 -14.34 -3.09 5.99
CA PHE A 172 -13.56 -2.65 4.84
C PHE A 172 -13.05 -3.84 4.04
N GLY A 173 -12.70 -3.58 2.78
CA GLY A 173 -11.98 -4.53 1.96
C GLY A 173 -11.28 -3.87 0.79
N ASP A 174 -10.19 -4.48 0.36
CA ASP A 174 -9.38 -4.02 -0.76
C ASP A 174 -8.85 -5.20 -1.58
N TYR A 175 -8.67 -4.94 -2.87
CA TYR A 175 -8.08 -5.87 -3.82
C TYR A 175 -7.37 -5.08 -4.92
N VAL A 176 -6.18 -5.54 -5.29
CA VAL A 176 -5.41 -4.99 -6.39
C VAL A 176 -4.80 -6.14 -7.19
N ARG A 177 -4.79 -5.98 -8.51
CA ARG A 177 -4.11 -6.84 -9.47
C ARG A 177 -3.24 -5.96 -10.35
N ALA A 178 -2.02 -6.38 -10.61
CA ALA A 178 -1.11 -5.70 -11.51
C ALA A 178 -0.35 -6.73 -12.34
N GLU A 179 -0.42 -6.57 -13.66
CA GLU A 179 0.19 -7.45 -14.65
C GLU A 179 1.03 -6.61 -15.60
N LEU A 180 2.24 -7.07 -15.85
CA LEU A 180 3.15 -6.61 -16.88
C LEU A 180 2.84 -7.37 -18.19
N ASP A 181 2.94 -6.71 -19.33
CA ASP A 181 2.55 -7.26 -20.63
C ASP A 181 3.42 -8.48 -21.02
N ASP A 182 4.74 -8.41 -20.82
CA ASP A 182 5.67 -9.47 -21.19
C ASP A 182 6.06 -10.38 -19.99
N GLU A 183 6.11 -9.81 -18.77
CA GLU A 183 6.62 -10.51 -17.58
C GLU A 183 5.55 -11.14 -16.67
N GLY A 184 4.25 -10.95 -16.98
CA GLY A 184 3.15 -11.54 -16.21
C GLY A 184 2.86 -10.79 -14.91
N ASN A 185 2.67 -11.46 -13.77
CA ASN A 185 2.32 -10.73 -12.54
C ASN A 185 3.46 -9.82 -12.07
N LEU A 186 3.13 -8.58 -11.69
CA LEU A 186 4.07 -7.71 -11.01
C LEU A 186 4.36 -8.25 -9.60
N ALA A 187 5.62 -8.21 -9.19
CA ALA A 187 6.04 -8.69 -7.88
C ALA A 187 5.47 -7.83 -6.73
N ARG A 188 5.33 -8.43 -5.55
CA ARG A 188 5.02 -7.74 -4.28
C ARG A 188 3.68 -6.99 -4.30
N ILE A 189 2.71 -7.49 -5.06
CA ILE A 189 1.34 -6.94 -5.07
C ILE A 189 0.59 -7.39 -3.82
N SER A 190 -0.03 -6.42 -3.14
CA SER A 190 -0.75 -6.68 -1.89
C SER A 190 -1.83 -7.74 -2.12
N PRO A 191 -1.90 -8.79 -1.26
CA PRO A 191 -3.03 -9.70 -1.27
C PRO A 191 -4.32 -8.93 -0.97
N ALA A 192 -5.45 -9.52 -1.36
CA ALA A 192 -6.75 -9.03 -0.95
C ALA A 192 -6.85 -8.96 0.58
N ARG A 193 -7.64 -8.03 1.10
CA ARG A 193 -7.91 -7.92 2.53
C ARG A 193 -9.38 -7.65 2.80
N PHE A 194 -9.84 -8.14 3.95
CA PHE A 194 -11.13 -7.78 4.52
C PHE A 194 -10.97 -7.56 6.02
N GLY A 195 -11.66 -6.57 6.56
CA GLY A 195 -11.68 -6.33 7.99
C GLY A 195 -13.02 -5.87 8.51
N SER A 196 -13.17 -6.03 9.82
CA SER A 196 -14.35 -5.61 10.57
C SER A 196 -13.94 -5.07 11.93
N GLY A 197 -14.45 -3.90 12.30
CA GLY A 197 -14.28 -3.29 13.60
C GLY A 197 -15.62 -3.11 14.32
N LEU A 198 -15.68 -3.43 15.60
CA LEU A 198 -16.83 -3.11 16.44
C LEU A 198 -16.39 -2.16 17.56
N ASN A 199 -16.91 -0.93 17.52
CA ASN A 199 -16.55 0.14 18.42
C ASN A 199 -17.73 0.50 19.32
N TYR A 200 -17.51 0.51 20.63
CA TYR A 200 -18.50 0.89 21.63
C TYR A 200 -18.00 2.08 22.44
N SER A 201 -18.83 3.11 22.56
CA SER A 201 -18.55 4.28 23.40
C SER A 201 -19.68 4.57 24.38
N TYR A 202 -19.31 4.79 25.64
CA TYR A 202 -20.22 5.13 26.72
C TYR A 202 -19.57 6.08 27.73
N LYS A 203 -20.09 7.31 27.80
CA LYS A 203 -19.59 8.37 28.67
C LYS A 203 -18.09 8.62 28.47
N LYS A 204 -17.25 8.18 29.42
CA LYS A 204 -15.80 8.36 29.43
C LYS A 204 -15.04 7.19 28.79
N LEU A 205 -15.72 6.07 28.55
CA LEU A 205 -15.12 4.84 28.04
C LEU A 205 -15.40 4.71 26.54
N SER A 206 -14.37 4.39 25.77
CA SER A 206 -14.48 3.89 24.40
C SER A 206 -13.66 2.61 24.28
N THR A 207 -14.18 1.59 23.63
CA THR A 207 -13.47 0.33 23.38
C THR A 207 -13.78 -0.16 21.98
N GLY A 208 -12.82 -0.84 21.37
CA GLY A 208 -12.98 -1.44 20.05
C GLY A 208 -12.35 -2.82 19.99
N ILE A 209 -12.90 -3.65 19.12
CA ILE A 209 -12.31 -4.90 18.68
C ILE A 209 -12.25 -4.89 17.16
N ASP A 210 -11.07 -5.14 16.60
CA ASP A 210 -10.80 -5.03 15.18
C ASP A 210 -10.24 -6.36 14.67
N PHE A 211 -10.90 -6.94 13.68
CA PHE A 211 -10.49 -8.15 12.99
C PHE A 211 -10.03 -7.79 11.57
N THR A 212 -8.92 -8.36 11.12
CA THR A 212 -8.44 -8.21 9.75
C THR A 212 -7.96 -9.55 9.25
N ASN A 213 -8.48 -9.98 8.10
CA ASN A 213 -8.00 -11.14 7.38
C ASN A 213 -7.27 -10.68 6.11
N VAL A 214 -6.01 -11.06 6.00
CA VAL A 214 -5.21 -10.92 4.78
C VAL A 214 -5.25 -12.27 4.07
N PHE A 215 -5.71 -12.28 2.82
CA PHE A 215 -5.78 -13.51 2.04
C PHE A 215 -4.38 -13.98 1.61
N ALA A 216 -4.26 -15.26 1.25
CA ALA A 216 -3.02 -15.76 0.67
C ALA A 216 -2.77 -15.09 -0.69
N GLN A 217 -1.50 -14.84 -1.00
CA GLN A 217 -1.06 -14.35 -2.31
C GLN A 217 -0.34 -15.47 -3.05
N LYS A 218 -0.77 -15.71 -4.28
CA LYS A 218 -0.27 -16.76 -5.17
C LYS A 218 -0.07 -16.28 -6.61
N ASP A 219 -0.44 -15.04 -6.87
CA ASP A 219 -0.27 -14.38 -8.15
C ASP A 219 1.11 -13.73 -8.19
N ASN A 220 2.13 -14.57 -8.09
CA ASN A 220 3.51 -14.14 -7.94
C ASN A 220 4.12 -13.76 -9.29
N SER A 221 5.11 -12.88 -9.24
CA SER A 221 6.10 -12.76 -10.33
C SER A 221 6.91 -14.06 -10.51
N SER A 222 7.64 -14.18 -11.61
CA SER A 222 8.33 -15.41 -12.05
C SER A 222 9.24 -16.05 -10.99
N LEU A 223 9.93 -15.24 -10.18
CA LEU A 223 10.85 -15.69 -9.14
C LEU A 223 10.35 -15.38 -7.71
N GLU A 224 9.08 -15.01 -7.57
CA GLU A 224 8.47 -14.72 -6.28
C GLU A 224 7.75 -15.96 -5.72
N THR A 225 7.74 -16.07 -4.39
CA THR A 225 7.17 -17.21 -3.68
C THR A 225 5.83 -16.88 -3.02
N ASP A 226 4.95 -17.89 -2.97
CA ASP A 226 3.64 -17.80 -2.32
C ASP A 226 3.77 -17.24 -0.89
N THR A 227 2.77 -16.45 -0.49
CA THR A 227 2.64 -15.98 0.89
C THR A 227 1.32 -16.46 1.45
N ASP A 228 1.39 -17.17 2.58
CA ASP A 228 0.20 -17.62 3.30
C ASP A 228 -0.64 -16.44 3.81
N GLY A 229 -1.95 -16.63 3.81
CA GLY A 229 -2.89 -15.70 4.43
C GLY A 229 -2.86 -15.81 5.94
N TYR A 230 -3.27 -14.75 6.62
CA TYR A 230 -3.26 -14.69 8.08
C TYR A 230 -4.36 -13.78 8.60
N SER A 231 -4.76 -14.01 9.85
CA SER A 231 -5.82 -13.24 10.50
C SER A 231 -5.32 -12.61 11.80
N VAL A 232 -5.60 -11.32 11.99
CA VAL A 232 -5.18 -10.56 13.18
C VAL A 232 -6.41 -10.03 13.89
N LEU A 233 -6.40 -10.13 15.23
CA LEU A 233 -7.42 -9.57 16.10
C LEU A 233 -6.77 -8.58 17.08
N ASN A 234 -7.29 -7.36 17.14
CA ASN A 234 -6.81 -6.27 17.97
C ASN A 234 -7.92 -5.81 18.91
N ILE A 235 -7.55 -5.34 20.10
CA ILE A 235 -8.46 -4.73 21.06
C ILE A 235 -7.89 -3.39 21.50
N ASN A 236 -8.74 -2.38 21.57
CA ASN A 236 -8.40 -1.08 22.12
C ASN A 236 -9.40 -0.67 23.20
N ALA A 237 -8.93 0.05 24.21
CA ALA A 237 -9.74 0.67 25.24
C ALA A 237 -9.17 2.03 25.62
N ASN A 238 -10.03 3.02 25.77
CA ASN A 238 -9.71 4.40 26.05
C ASN A 238 -10.62 4.92 27.15
N TYR A 239 -10.06 5.58 28.15
CA TYR A 239 -10.79 6.18 29.25
C TYR A 239 -10.39 7.65 29.45
N ASN A 240 -11.35 8.55 29.19
CA ASN A 240 -11.18 9.99 29.38
C ASN A 240 -11.36 10.33 30.87
N LEU A 241 -10.25 10.35 31.61
CA LEU A 241 -10.25 10.61 33.05
C LEU A 241 -10.67 12.06 33.35
N LEU A 242 -10.06 13.01 32.65
CA LEU A 242 -10.34 14.44 32.72
C LEU A 242 -10.80 14.94 31.34
N SER A 243 -11.72 15.91 31.34
CA SER A 243 -12.19 16.58 30.13
C SER A 243 -12.44 18.07 30.43
N GLY A 244 -11.87 18.99 29.65
CA GLY A 244 -12.03 20.44 29.81
C GLY A 244 -10.77 21.24 29.48
N LYS A 245 -10.31 22.09 30.41
CA LYS A 245 -9.06 22.87 30.24
C LYS A 245 -7.79 22.01 30.22
N GLN A 246 -7.91 20.78 30.69
CA GLN A 246 -6.89 19.75 30.60
C GLN A 246 -7.61 18.45 30.29
N ASP A 247 -7.20 17.79 29.22
CA ASP A 247 -7.74 16.49 28.83
C ASP A 247 -6.72 15.42 29.17
N LEU A 248 -7.13 14.44 29.96
CA LEU A 248 -6.30 13.28 30.30
C LEU A 248 -7.01 12.02 29.84
N ASN A 249 -6.42 11.35 28.87
CA ASN A 249 -6.85 10.06 28.36
C ASN A 249 -5.88 8.97 28.83
N ILE A 250 -6.40 7.84 29.27
CA ILE A 250 -5.64 6.61 29.51
C ILE A 250 -6.08 5.58 28.48
N PHE A 251 -5.14 4.92 27.83
CA PHE A 251 -5.44 3.93 26.81
C PHE A 251 -4.71 2.61 27.02
N LEU A 252 -5.33 1.55 26.52
CA LEU A 252 -4.79 0.22 26.38
C LEU A 252 -4.97 -0.23 24.93
N LYS A 253 -3.92 -0.80 24.35
CA LYS A 253 -3.93 -1.43 23.04
C LYS A 253 -3.36 -2.83 23.17
N ALA A 254 -4.12 -3.84 22.78
CA ALA A 254 -3.66 -5.21 22.64
C ALA A 254 -3.68 -5.56 21.14
N THR A 255 -2.51 -5.80 20.57
CA THR A 255 -2.34 -6.06 19.14
C THR A 255 -2.01 -7.54 18.92
N ASN A 256 -2.56 -8.12 17.86
CA ASN A 256 -2.40 -9.52 17.50
C ASN A 256 -2.65 -10.46 18.69
N ILE A 257 -3.84 -10.35 19.31
CA ILE A 257 -4.16 -11.09 20.53
C ILE A 257 -4.23 -12.62 20.32
N MET A 258 -4.32 -13.06 19.07
CA MET A 258 -4.27 -14.47 18.69
C MET A 258 -2.84 -14.99 18.60
N ASP A 259 -1.83 -14.11 18.58
CA ASP A 259 -0.41 -14.43 18.34
C ASP A 259 -0.19 -15.14 17.00
N GLU A 260 -0.85 -14.59 15.96
CA GLU A 260 -0.72 -15.07 14.59
C GLU A 260 0.67 -14.78 14.04
N ASP A 261 1.28 -15.77 13.37
CA ASP A 261 2.48 -15.59 12.56
C ASP A 261 2.05 -15.38 11.10
N GLY A 262 2.42 -14.23 10.53
CA GLY A 262 2.04 -13.83 9.18
C GLY A 262 3.19 -13.08 8.51
N ARG A 263 3.25 -13.13 7.18
CA ARG A 263 4.28 -12.43 6.40
C ARG A 263 3.65 -11.36 5.51
N LEU A 264 4.33 -10.23 5.38
CA LEU A 264 3.91 -9.17 4.45
C LEU A 264 4.42 -9.51 3.05
N HIS A 265 3.54 -9.97 2.15
CA HIS A 265 3.94 -10.32 0.78
C HIS A 265 4.61 -9.14 0.04
N THR A 266 4.21 -7.90 0.36
CA THR A 266 4.80 -6.68 -0.20
C THR A 266 6.23 -6.38 0.26
N SER A 267 6.76 -7.12 1.23
CA SER A 267 8.08 -6.88 1.82
C SER A 267 9.19 -7.66 1.11
N PHE A 268 10.29 -6.97 0.80
CA PHE A 268 11.53 -7.63 0.34
C PHE A 268 12.08 -8.66 1.32
N ILE A 269 11.85 -8.46 2.62
CA ILE A 269 12.36 -9.34 3.68
C ILE A 269 11.27 -10.25 4.24
N LYS A 270 10.20 -10.52 3.48
CA LYS A 270 9.04 -11.32 3.94
C LYS A 270 9.44 -12.68 4.51
N ASP A 271 10.51 -13.28 4.02
CA ASP A 271 10.98 -14.61 4.46
C ASP A 271 11.81 -14.54 5.76
N ARG A 272 12.29 -13.35 6.14
CA ARG A 272 13.09 -13.12 7.36
C ARG A 272 12.31 -12.38 8.47
N ALA A 273 11.33 -11.55 8.11
CA ALA A 273 10.61 -10.68 9.03
C ALA A 273 9.10 -10.98 9.05
N PRO A 274 8.59 -11.69 10.07
CA PRO A 274 7.15 -11.82 10.28
C PRO A 274 6.54 -10.52 10.81
N ILE A 275 5.20 -10.45 10.78
CA ILE A 275 4.45 -9.41 11.50
C ILE A 275 4.77 -9.45 12.99
N MET A 276 4.48 -8.35 13.68
CA MET A 276 4.59 -8.33 15.14
C MET A 276 3.64 -9.37 15.75
N GLY A 277 4.18 -10.22 16.61
CA GLY A 277 3.39 -11.13 17.45
C GLY A 277 2.54 -10.36 18.47
N ARG A 278 2.05 -11.07 19.49
CA ARG A 278 1.19 -10.47 20.50
C ARG A 278 1.88 -9.35 21.28
N SER A 279 1.26 -8.17 21.34
CA SER A 279 1.76 -7.06 22.14
C SER A 279 0.67 -6.37 22.95
N LEU A 280 1.08 -5.79 24.10
CA LEU A 280 0.21 -5.01 24.98
C LEU A 280 0.90 -3.67 25.27
N MET A 281 0.19 -2.59 25.00
CA MET A 281 0.62 -1.22 25.27
C MET A 281 -0.38 -0.53 26.18
N ILE A 282 0.12 0.14 27.21
CA ILE A 282 -0.66 1.00 28.10
C ILE A 282 0.01 2.36 28.10
N GLY A 283 -0.79 3.41 27.96
CA GLY A 283 -0.29 4.77 27.94
C GLY A 283 -1.31 5.78 28.40
N PHE A 284 -0.88 7.03 28.44
CA PHE A 284 -1.75 8.17 28.72
C PHE A 284 -1.38 9.33 27.79
N GLN A 285 -2.35 10.18 27.50
CA GLN A 285 -2.17 11.41 26.72
C GLN A 285 -2.72 12.59 27.54
N VAL A 286 -1.95 13.67 27.61
CA VAL A 286 -2.36 14.92 28.26
C VAL A 286 -2.34 16.04 27.24
N ASN A 287 -3.47 16.73 27.08
CA ASN A 287 -3.56 17.97 26.33
C ASN A 287 -3.84 19.13 27.30
N PHE A 288 -3.13 20.25 27.10
CA PHE A 288 -3.18 21.45 27.94
C PHE A 288 -3.78 22.65 27.20
#